data_AF-A0AAX3NB78-F1
#
_entry.id   AF-A0AAX3NB78-F1
#
_cell.length_a   1.000
_cell.length_b   1.000
_cell.length_c   1.000
_cell.angle_alpha   90.00
_cell.angle_beta   90.00
_cell.angle_gamma   90.00
#
_symmetry.space_group_name_H-M   'P 1'
#
loop_
_entity.id
_entity.type
_entity.pdbx_description
1 polymer ?
#
loop_
_entity_poly.entity_id
_entity_poly.type
_entity_poly.pdbx_seq_one_letter_code
_entity_poly.pdbx_strand_id
1 'polypeptide(L)'
;MTPEKKRKLRNIAILSLLGLIGVTFAFQAFNQQAINDRLRENTPGGRVHDYYNRNTENKDVFVENFGTVPLMARVRLSEFLESRSPGETAFTPLVAGTTRENIDSWTTWIPSSNNTGQRESSHASNAFNRYSNLILGWSRSGQSAPWFMPTFNHNNLDLSTAAAGHARDYIAGSGATDATTDGTTHPGDGTDAYWSSGDTYDNSGATWPGETVTHQAIQNLPQDRAPMTIAQWANLPNNEKVGNFWVIDYQTGWAYWANRLRAGEATSYLLDAAEMTAETDTIPGEYYYGIHVDSQLISPDRTEEFLGTDSEGAHHTYLPDFLDAVSIGSIDNNWGNPGPDEDSQPGDINFRIMAPGTIFTMAGEQYRYLENLGSGNHMIIRNHMFPNTTFNNQNTVLESWYGQLDTAVQSIVQPVYNEFTTGMFPIEDAGDGSHWWIVDNLDSNPEVVADVTRVTQGAGSSPQAFALSLADVNRLSGEDLAFPNPVQRLAAGGDHMAWWTRTPSTNLRAWTVSTQGTLFTMVNTYNGPLRGVRPALIIHQ
;
A
#
# COMPACT_ATOMS: atom_id res chain seq x y z
N MET A 1 1.38 46.77 -12.19
CA MET A 1 0.96 45.84 -13.26
C MET A 1 2.23 45.32 -13.89
N THR A 2 2.44 44.01 -14.05
CA THR A 2 1.70 43.14 -14.98
C THR A 2 0.19 43.05 -14.78
N PRO A 3 -0.61 42.95 -15.87
CA PRO A 3 -1.95 43.55 -15.89
C PRO A 3 -3.13 42.56 -15.81
N GLU A 4 -2.88 41.30 -15.46
CA GLU A 4 -3.89 40.24 -15.34
C GLU A 4 -3.66 39.52 -14.00
N LYS A 5 -4.58 39.42 -13.04
CA LYS A 5 -6.05 39.41 -13.14
C LYS A 5 -6.71 40.25 -12.02
N LYS A 6 -7.09 41.50 -12.31
CA LYS A 6 -8.19 42.19 -11.61
C LYS A 6 -9.44 42.17 -12.50
N ARG A 7 -10.33 41.18 -12.37
CA ARG A 7 -11.68 41.27 -12.96
C ARG A 7 -12.69 40.33 -12.30
N LYS A 8 -13.88 40.87 -12.03
CA LYS A 8 -15.05 40.26 -11.35
C LYS A 8 -14.82 40.07 -9.83
N LEU A 9 -15.55 40.71 -8.91
CA LEU A 9 -16.87 41.37 -9.00
C LEU A 9 -16.88 42.79 -8.38
N ARG A 10 -17.40 43.77 -9.13
CA ARG A 10 -18.08 44.96 -8.61
C ARG A 10 -19.03 45.52 -9.68
N ASN A 11 -20.08 46.22 -9.23
CA ASN A 11 -21.28 46.67 -9.97
C ASN A 11 -22.27 45.50 -10.16
N ILE A 12 -23.57 45.56 -9.83
CA ILE A 12 -24.62 46.60 -10.05
C ILE A 12 -25.67 46.51 -8.89
N ALA A 13 -26.46 47.52 -8.50
CA ALA A 13 -26.37 49.00 -8.55
C ALA A 13 -27.55 49.67 -7.79
N ILE A 14 -27.29 50.83 -7.14
CA ILE A 14 -28.16 52.05 -7.05
C ILE A 14 -29.56 52.01 -6.37
N LEU A 15 -29.85 53.08 -5.61
CA LEU A 15 -31.12 53.35 -4.91
C LEU A 15 -32.34 53.51 -5.84
N SER A 16 -33.54 53.23 -5.31
CA SER A 16 -34.80 53.86 -5.73
C SER A 16 -35.79 53.98 -4.56
N LEU A 17 -36.67 54.98 -4.65
CA LEU A 17 -37.51 55.54 -3.58
C LEU A 17 -38.96 55.01 -3.66
N LEU A 18 -39.66 54.74 -2.53
CA LEU A 18 -41.12 54.99 -2.31
C LEU A 18 -41.71 54.34 -1.02
N GLY A 19 -42.49 55.12 -0.26
CA GLY A 19 -43.88 54.73 0.10
C GLY A 19 -44.23 53.96 1.39
N LEU A 20 -44.46 54.69 2.50
CA LEU A 20 -45.50 54.52 3.54
C LEU A 20 -45.85 53.16 4.22
N ILE A 21 -45.84 53.21 5.57
CA ILE A 21 -46.73 52.56 6.57
C ILE A 21 -46.77 51.01 6.64
N GLY A 22 -46.46 50.47 7.84
CA GLY A 22 -47.19 49.30 8.34
C GLY A 22 -46.45 48.30 9.23
N VAL A 23 -46.50 48.51 10.55
CA VAL A 23 -46.62 47.48 11.62
C VAL A 23 -45.51 46.40 11.79
N THR A 24 -45.09 46.22 13.06
CA THR A 24 -44.25 45.12 13.61
C THR A 24 -42.81 44.95 13.09
N PHE A 25 -41.86 44.89 14.02
CA PHE A 25 -40.45 44.58 13.74
C PHE A 25 -40.28 43.10 13.36
N ALA A 26 -40.38 42.78 12.08
CA ALA A 26 -39.84 41.54 11.54
C ALA A 26 -38.32 41.70 11.37
N PHE A 27 -37.52 40.97 12.13
CA PHE A 27 -36.08 40.86 11.85
C PHE A 27 -35.90 40.07 10.56
N GLN A 28 -35.34 40.71 9.53
CA GLN A 28 -35.18 40.11 8.21
C GLN A 28 -33.72 40.23 7.79
N ALA A 29 -33.00 39.11 7.89
CA ALA A 29 -31.59 39.02 7.51
C ALA A 29 -31.46 38.81 6.00
N PHE A 30 -30.96 39.82 5.28
CA PHE A 30 -30.59 39.72 3.87
C PHE A 30 -29.06 39.78 3.73
N ASN A 31 -28.49 38.89 2.92
CA ASN A 31 -27.04 38.76 2.69
C ASN A 31 -26.19 38.50 3.95
N GLN A 32 -26.63 37.59 4.83
CA GLN A 32 -25.68 36.92 5.72
C GLN A 32 -24.84 35.94 4.89
N GLN A 33 -23.53 36.16 4.86
CA GLN A 33 -22.56 35.25 4.26
C GLN A 33 -21.41 35.07 5.26
N ALA A 34 -21.03 33.82 5.50
CA ALA A 34 -19.84 33.46 6.25
C ALA A 34 -18.87 32.75 5.30
N ILE A 35 -17.60 33.18 5.29
CA ILE A 35 -16.51 32.45 4.65
C ILE A 35 -15.70 31.83 5.78
N ASN A 36 -15.72 30.51 5.88
CA ASN A 36 -14.73 29.76 6.65
C ASN A 36 -13.51 29.58 5.76
N ASP A 37 -12.61 30.57 5.75
CA ASP A 37 -11.36 30.47 5.03
C ASP A 37 -10.35 29.62 5.82
N ARG A 38 -9.60 28.76 5.13
CA ARG A 38 -8.56 27.89 5.70
C ARG A 38 -7.39 27.85 4.73
N LEU A 39 -6.41 28.73 4.97
CA LEU A 39 -5.08 28.54 4.43
C LEU A 39 -4.38 27.45 5.25
N ARG A 40 -4.08 26.31 4.61
CA ARG A 40 -3.22 25.26 5.15
C ARG A 40 -2.09 25.04 4.17
N GLU A 41 -0.87 25.29 4.61
CA GLU A 41 0.32 24.89 3.86
C GLU A 41 0.57 23.40 4.13
N ASN A 42 0.64 22.64 3.05
CA ASN A 42 0.99 21.22 3.05
C ASN A 42 2.45 21.15 2.59
N THR A 43 3.36 20.86 3.51
CA THR A 43 4.80 20.92 3.28
C THR A 43 5.35 19.50 3.26
N PRO A 44 5.80 18.96 2.11
CA PRO A 44 6.60 17.73 2.11
C PRO A 44 7.92 18.00 2.85
N GLY A 45 8.51 16.97 3.43
CA GLY A 45 9.83 17.08 4.04
C GLY A 45 10.25 15.81 4.76
N GLY A 46 11.48 15.37 4.53
CA GLY A 46 12.01 14.16 5.14
C GLY A 46 13.54 14.15 5.13
N ARG A 47 14.11 13.26 5.92
CA ARG A 47 15.54 13.21 6.21
C ARG A 47 16.00 11.75 6.29
N VAL A 48 17.15 11.44 5.70
CA VAL A 48 17.85 10.18 5.96
C VAL A 48 18.56 10.29 7.30
N HIS A 49 18.40 9.30 8.16
CA HIS A 49 19.24 9.11 9.34
C HIS A 49 20.38 8.15 9.01
N ASP A 50 21.58 8.49 9.48
CA ASP A 50 22.80 7.71 9.33
C ASP A 50 23.48 7.63 10.70
N TYR A 51 23.26 6.54 11.43
CA TYR A 51 23.87 6.32 12.74
C TYR A 51 24.97 5.28 12.58
N TYR A 52 26.23 5.71 12.71
CA TYR A 52 27.39 4.85 12.46
C TYR A 52 28.33 4.80 13.65
N ASN A 53 28.74 3.60 14.05
CA ASN A 53 29.81 3.42 15.03
C ASN A 53 30.83 2.37 14.60
N ARG A 54 31.99 2.86 14.14
CA ARG A 54 33.14 2.05 13.70
C ARG A 54 33.69 1.06 14.73
N ASN A 55 33.40 1.24 16.02
CA ASN A 55 33.91 0.35 17.07
C ASN A 55 32.98 -0.86 17.32
N THR A 56 31.72 -0.76 16.88
CA THR A 56 30.70 -1.82 17.01
C THR A 56 30.15 -2.28 15.67
N GLU A 57 30.65 -1.70 14.56
CA GLU A 57 30.20 -1.93 13.17
C GLU A 57 28.70 -1.65 12.92
N ASN A 58 28.07 -0.92 13.85
CA ASN A 58 26.68 -0.48 13.75
C ASN A 58 26.52 0.53 12.62
N LYS A 59 25.47 0.38 11.81
CA LYS A 59 25.20 1.27 10.67
C LYS A 59 23.69 1.30 10.39
N ASP A 60 22.97 2.09 11.18
CA ASP A 60 21.53 2.27 11.02
C ASP A 60 21.26 3.27 9.89
N VAL A 61 20.52 2.85 8.86
CA VAL A 61 20.07 3.72 7.77
C VAL A 61 18.57 3.62 7.61
N PHE A 62 17.86 4.74 7.79
CA PHE A 62 16.40 4.83 7.65
C PHE A 62 15.97 6.25 7.24
N VAL A 63 14.67 6.43 6.94
CA VAL A 63 14.12 7.72 6.50
C VAL A 63 13.03 8.18 7.46
N GLU A 64 13.08 9.44 7.87
CA GLU A 64 12.03 10.17 8.60
C GLU A 64 11.22 11.06 7.64
N ASN A 65 9.91 11.21 7.88
CA ASN A 65 9.07 12.26 7.30
C ASN A 65 8.71 13.30 8.37
N PHE A 66 9.49 14.38 8.45
CA PHE A 66 9.21 15.52 9.34
C PHE A 66 8.14 16.48 8.79
N GLY A 67 7.73 16.29 7.53
CA GLY A 67 6.74 17.11 6.84
C GLY A 67 5.30 16.91 7.33
N THR A 68 4.34 17.49 6.62
CA THR A 68 2.91 17.44 6.95
C THR A 68 2.05 16.65 5.96
N VAL A 69 2.69 16.04 4.95
CA VAL A 69 2.07 15.15 3.94
C VAL A 69 2.82 13.83 3.83
N PRO A 70 2.19 12.73 3.38
CA PRO A 70 2.90 11.48 3.16
C PRO A 70 3.98 11.59 2.08
N LEU A 71 5.02 10.76 2.18
CA LEU A 71 6.12 10.66 1.22
C LEU A 71 6.28 9.22 0.72
N MET A 72 6.86 9.10 -0.47
CA MET A 72 7.53 7.89 -0.95
C MET A 72 9.04 8.12 -0.89
N ALA A 73 9.78 7.11 -0.44
CA ALA A 73 11.21 7.19 -0.21
C ALA A 73 11.95 6.10 -0.99
N ARG A 74 13.07 6.48 -1.61
CA ARG A 74 14.10 5.53 -2.06
C ARG A 74 15.47 5.92 -1.54
N VAL A 75 16.29 4.91 -1.25
CA VAL A 75 17.66 5.02 -0.75
C VAL A 75 18.54 4.11 -1.59
N ARG A 76 19.77 4.53 -1.89
CA ARG A 76 20.78 3.73 -2.59
C ARG A 76 22.09 3.78 -1.82
N LEU A 77 22.75 2.63 -1.74
CA LEU A 77 24.05 2.49 -1.07
C LEU A 77 25.14 2.43 -2.13
N SER A 78 26.27 3.09 -1.88
CA SER A 78 27.50 2.92 -2.65
C SER A 78 28.68 2.65 -1.72
N GLU A 79 29.57 1.74 -2.11
CA GLU A 79 30.69 1.28 -1.30
C GLU A 79 32.02 1.75 -1.89
N PHE A 80 32.99 2.03 -1.01
CA PHE A 80 34.37 2.29 -1.38
C PHE A 80 35.34 1.66 -0.38
N LEU A 81 36.40 1.05 -0.91
CA LEU A 81 37.51 0.53 -0.13
C LEU A 81 38.81 0.90 -0.83
N GLU A 82 39.78 1.38 -0.08
CA GLU A 82 41.16 1.58 -0.54
C GLU A 82 42.15 1.06 0.50
N SER A 83 43.34 0.65 0.08
CA SER A 83 44.40 0.18 0.97
C SER A 83 45.79 0.59 0.51
N ARG A 84 46.75 0.64 1.45
CA ARG A 84 48.16 0.88 1.17
C ARG A 84 49.04 -0.03 2.02
N SER A 85 50.05 -0.63 1.40
CA SER A 85 51.03 -1.47 2.10
C SER A 85 51.96 -0.62 2.97
N PRO A 86 52.58 -1.20 4.02
CA PRO A 86 53.54 -0.47 4.85
C PRO A 86 54.69 0.11 4.02
N GLY A 87 54.83 1.44 4.04
CA GLY A 87 55.86 2.17 3.29
C GLY A 87 55.41 2.70 1.92
N GLU A 88 54.19 2.38 1.46
CA GLU A 88 53.59 3.00 0.28
C GLU A 88 53.00 4.38 0.62
N THR A 89 53.18 5.36 -0.27
CA THR A 89 52.71 6.74 -0.08
C THR A 89 51.31 7.00 -0.62
N ALA A 90 50.81 6.14 -1.50
CA ALA A 90 49.51 6.25 -2.15
C ALA A 90 48.60 5.08 -1.76
N PHE A 91 47.31 5.35 -1.64
CA PHE A 91 46.28 4.31 -1.52
C PHE A 91 45.92 3.74 -2.90
N THR A 92 45.58 2.46 -2.94
CA THR A 92 45.07 1.75 -4.11
C THR A 92 43.61 1.39 -3.86
N PRO A 93 42.65 1.85 -4.69
CA PRO A 93 41.24 1.50 -4.54
C PRO A 93 40.99 0.03 -4.94
N LEU A 94 40.05 -0.61 -4.26
CA LEU A 94 39.61 -1.98 -4.53
C LEU A 94 38.96 -2.11 -5.92
N VAL A 95 38.17 -1.10 -6.30
CA VAL A 95 37.57 -0.98 -7.63
C VAL A 95 38.31 0.12 -8.39
N ALA A 96 38.90 -0.23 -9.53
CA ALA A 96 39.70 0.71 -10.32
C ALA A 96 38.85 1.87 -10.87
N GLY A 97 39.39 3.09 -10.80
CA GLY A 97 38.71 4.31 -11.26
C GLY A 97 37.89 5.03 -10.18
N THR A 98 37.73 4.43 -8.99
CA THR A 98 37.08 5.04 -7.84
C THR A 98 38.09 5.83 -6.99
N THR A 99 37.67 6.93 -6.33
CA THR A 99 38.51 7.66 -5.35
C THR A 99 37.71 8.09 -4.12
N ARG A 100 38.41 8.25 -2.99
CA ARG A 100 37.80 8.61 -1.69
C ARG A 100 37.14 9.99 -1.70
N GLU A 101 37.73 10.94 -2.42
CA GLU A 101 37.26 12.33 -2.50
C GLU A 101 36.10 12.52 -3.48
N ASN A 102 35.87 11.55 -4.37
CA ASN A 102 34.82 11.61 -5.38
C ASN A 102 33.74 10.55 -5.09
N ILE A 103 32.76 10.92 -4.27
CA ILE A 103 31.66 10.04 -3.85
C ILE A 103 30.86 9.52 -5.05
N ASP A 104 30.69 10.32 -6.11
CA ASP A 104 30.03 9.91 -7.36
C ASP A 104 30.79 8.79 -8.11
N SER A 105 32.04 8.49 -7.73
CA SER A 105 32.80 7.35 -8.25
C SER A 105 32.72 6.10 -7.37
N TRP A 106 32.04 6.13 -6.22
CA TRP A 106 31.91 4.97 -5.34
C TRP A 106 31.01 3.92 -5.99
N THR A 107 31.30 2.63 -5.76
CA THR A 107 30.63 1.54 -6.48
C THR A 107 29.25 1.31 -5.91
N THR A 108 28.19 1.51 -6.71
CA THR A 108 26.82 1.22 -6.27
C THR A 108 26.66 -0.22 -5.83
N TRP A 109 26.04 -0.41 -4.68
CA TRP A 109 25.71 -1.72 -4.15
C TRP A 109 24.55 -2.33 -4.95
N ILE A 110 24.84 -3.39 -5.68
CA ILE A 110 23.87 -4.19 -6.43
C ILE A 110 23.78 -5.60 -5.79
N PRO A 111 22.63 -6.00 -5.22
CA PRO A 111 22.39 -7.38 -4.79
C PRO A 111 22.11 -8.31 -5.98
N SER A 112 22.27 -9.60 -5.78
CA SER A 112 21.81 -10.62 -6.72
C SER A 112 20.29 -10.66 -6.79
N SER A 113 19.73 -11.04 -7.94
CA SER A 113 18.29 -10.97 -8.22
C SER A 113 17.38 -11.71 -7.22
N ASN A 114 17.89 -12.71 -6.51
CA ASN A 114 17.13 -13.57 -5.59
C ASN A 114 17.69 -13.63 -4.17
N ASN A 115 18.74 -12.85 -3.84
CA ASN A 115 19.33 -12.84 -2.51
C ASN A 115 19.94 -11.46 -2.22
N THR A 116 19.31 -10.74 -1.28
CA THR A 116 19.74 -9.41 -0.83
C THR A 116 21.00 -9.45 0.04
N GLY A 117 21.35 -10.60 0.63
CA GLY A 117 22.59 -10.81 1.38
C GLY A 117 23.81 -11.16 0.51
N GLN A 118 23.70 -11.15 -0.82
CA GLN A 118 24.80 -11.43 -1.75
C GLN A 118 24.80 -10.42 -2.88
N ARG A 119 25.96 -9.78 -3.15
CA ARG A 119 26.11 -8.84 -4.28
C ARG A 119 26.12 -9.56 -5.62
N GLU A 120 25.63 -8.93 -6.68
CA GLU A 120 25.56 -9.54 -8.02
C GLU A 120 26.95 -9.86 -8.57
N SER A 121 27.16 -11.14 -8.88
CA SER A 121 28.42 -11.74 -9.33
C SER A 121 29.08 -11.06 -10.53
N SER A 122 28.28 -10.54 -11.47
CA SER A 122 28.77 -9.83 -12.66
C SER A 122 28.98 -8.32 -12.46
N HIS A 123 28.61 -7.76 -11.30
CA HIS A 123 28.73 -6.35 -11.00
C HIS A 123 30.03 -6.03 -10.22
N ALA A 124 30.53 -4.80 -10.34
CA ALA A 124 31.76 -4.37 -9.65
C ALA A 124 31.64 -4.44 -8.11
N SER A 125 30.43 -4.29 -7.58
CA SER A 125 30.13 -4.41 -6.14
C SER A 125 30.52 -5.79 -5.57
N ASN A 126 30.54 -6.86 -6.37
CA ASN A 126 30.97 -8.18 -5.92
C ASN A 126 32.40 -8.21 -5.33
N ALA A 127 33.27 -7.25 -5.68
CA ALA A 127 34.59 -7.11 -5.06
C ALA A 127 34.53 -6.94 -3.53
N PHE A 128 33.45 -6.33 -3.01
CA PHE A 128 33.24 -6.08 -1.58
C PHE A 128 32.75 -7.31 -0.79
N ASN A 129 32.22 -8.34 -1.45
CA ASN A 129 31.83 -9.61 -0.79
C ASN A 129 33.00 -10.30 -0.06
N ARG A 130 34.25 -9.93 -0.38
CA ARG A 130 35.44 -10.41 0.31
C ARG A 130 35.73 -9.67 1.63
N TYR A 131 35.19 -8.47 1.82
CA TYR A 131 35.64 -7.54 2.87
C TYR A 131 34.53 -7.04 3.80
N SER A 132 33.28 -6.98 3.34
CA SER A 132 32.15 -6.48 4.15
C SER A 132 30.85 -7.26 3.90
N ASN A 133 30.11 -7.48 4.98
CA ASN A 133 28.74 -8.00 4.98
C ASN A 133 27.78 -6.87 5.37
N LEU A 134 26.74 -6.65 4.55
CA LEU A 134 25.68 -5.70 4.88
C LEU A 134 24.50 -6.45 5.50
N ILE A 135 24.12 -6.08 6.72
CA ILE A 135 22.97 -6.66 7.43
C ILE A 135 21.76 -5.78 7.17
N LEU A 136 20.88 -6.24 6.29
CA LEU A 136 19.71 -5.46 5.83
C LEU A 136 18.47 -5.73 6.67
N GLY A 137 17.78 -4.64 7.03
CA GLY A 137 16.55 -4.69 7.80
C GLY A 137 16.78 -4.90 9.29
N TRP A 138 15.89 -4.36 10.10
CA TRP A 138 15.87 -4.60 11.54
C TRP A 138 14.81 -5.66 11.87
N SER A 139 15.23 -6.81 12.39
CA SER A 139 14.30 -7.85 12.84
C SER A 139 14.93 -8.73 13.92
N ARG A 140 14.60 -8.44 15.19
CA ARG A 140 15.12 -9.15 16.36
C ARG A 140 13.97 -9.76 17.15
N SER A 141 13.91 -11.10 17.23
CA SER A 141 12.78 -11.84 17.82
C SER A 141 12.50 -11.41 19.26
N GLY A 142 11.29 -10.90 19.52
CA GLY A 142 10.84 -10.48 20.85
C GLY A 142 11.25 -9.06 21.26
N GLN A 143 11.86 -8.27 20.37
CA GLN A 143 12.10 -6.84 20.57
C GLN A 143 11.04 -6.01 19.83
N SER A 144 10.76 -4.80 20.34
CA SER A 144 9.97 -3.80 19.62
C SER A 144 10.89 -2.89 18.80
N ALA A 145 10.35 -2.23 17.77
CA ALA A 145 11.12 -1.44 16.82
C ALA A 145 12.04 -0.40 17.49
N PRO A 146 13.17 -0.03 16.87
CA PRO A 146 14.13 0.90 17.44
C PRO A 146 13.51 2.26 17.74
N TRP A 147 14.17 3.00 18.63
CA TRP A 147 13.85 4.40 18.89
C TRP A 147 14.90 5.27 18.22
N PHE A 148 14.46 6.43 17.72
CA PHE A 148 15.32 7.45 17.15
C PHE A 148 14.93 8.82 17.70
N MET A 149 15.88 9.74 17.77
CA MET A 149 15.56 11.15 17.96
C MET A 149 15.16 11.77 16.61
N PRO A 150 13.99 12.44 16.51
CA PRO A 150 13.58 13.19 15.32
C PRO A 150 14.62 14.23 14.88
N THR A 151 14.71 14.49 13.58
CA THR A 151 15.65 15.49 13.05
C THR A 151 15.31 16.89 13.53
N PHE A 152 16.33 17.66 13.88
CA PHE A 152 16.18 19.09 14.15
C PHE A 152 16.17 19.91 12.85
N ASN A 153 16.62 19.34 11.73
CA ASN A 153 16.79 20.04 10.45
C ASN A 153 15.60 19.85 9.50
N HIS A 154 14.58 20.70 9.64
CA HIS A 154 13.42 20.73 8.75
C HIS A 154 13.63 21.49 7.42
N ASN A 155 14.87 21.87 7.07
CA ASN A 155 15.14 22.57 5.81
C ASN A 155 15.27 21.60 4.62
N ASN A 156 14.27 21.56 3.74
CA ASN A 156 14.28 20.75 2.51
C ASN A 156 15.33 21.16 1.46
N LEU A 157 15.92 22.35 1.57
CA LEU A 157 17.01 22.80 0.68
C LEU A 157 18.39 22.44 1.22
N ASP A 158 18.45 21.93 2.45
CA ASP A 158 19.66 21.39 3.05
C ASP A 158 19.75 19.90 2.69
N LEU A 159 20.87 19.49 2.10
CA LEU A 159 21.11 18.10 1.67
C LEU A 159 21.81 17.25 2.74
N SER A 160 22.04 17.81 3.94
CA SER A 160 22.52 17.05 5.10
C SER A 160 21.64 15.83 5.40
N THR A 161 22.27 14.77 5.87
CA THR A 161 21.60 13.66 6.57
C THR A 161 21.43 14.03 8.06
N ALA A 162 20.75 13.19 8.82
CA ALA A 162 20.78 13.21 10.28
C ALA A 162 21.89 12.24 10.75
N ALA A 163 23.15 12.68 10.62
CA ALA A 163 24.34 11.87 10.86
C ALA A 163 24.77 11.89 12.34
N ALA A 164 24.86 10.72 12.99
CA ALA A 164 25.26 10.60 14.39
C ALA A 164 26.49 9.68 14.61
N GLY A 165 27.16 9.85 15.76
CA GLY A 165 28.32 9.05 16.14
C GLY A 165 29.56 9.33 15.31
N HIS A 166 30.01 8.33 14.57
CA HIS A 166 31.15 8.41 13.65
C HIS A 166 30.71 8.67 12.19
N ALA A 167 29.40 8.82 11.94
CA ALA A 167 28.88 9.16 10.62
C ALA A 167 29.47 10.50 10.13
N ARG A 168 29.57 10.65 8.81
CA ARG A 168 30.19 11.82 8.17
C ARG A 168 29.31 12.32 7.06
N ASP A 169 28.60 13.40 7.37
CA ASP A 169 27.67 14.06 6.46
C ASP A 169 28.39 15.03 5.50
N TYR A 170 27.66 15.49 4.49
CA TYR A 170 28.17 16.41 3.48
C TYR A 170 28.47 17.81 4.05
N ILE A 171 29.74 18.05 4.41
CA ILE A 171 30.25 19.41 4.65
C ILE A 171 30.75 19.99 3.33
N ALA A 172 30.09 21.04 2.85
CA ALA A 172 30.50 21.80 1.68
C ALA A 172 31.86 22.50 1.91
N GLY A 173 32.95 21.84 1.51
CA GLY A 173 34.32 22.37 1.56
C GLY A 173 35.33 21.36 2.10
N SER A 174 36.23 20.90 1.23
CA SER A 174 37.37 19.99 1.52
C SER A 174 37.07 18.59 2.09
N GLY A 175 35.88 18.33 2.65
CA GLY A 175 35.49 17.03 3.18
C GLY A 175 36.29 16.57 4.41
N ALA A 176 35.86 15.46 5.02
CA ALA A 176 36.58 14.83 6.12
C ALA A 176 37.78 14.02 5.58
N THR A 177 38.95 14.66 5.57
CA THR A 177 40.21 14.13 5.02
C THR A 177 40.88 13.06 5.88
N ASP A 178 40.42 12.86 7.12
CA ASP A 178 40.91 11.82 8.03
C ASP A 178 39.76 11.00 8.65
N ALA A 179 40.13 9.95 9.38
CA ALA A 179 39.20 9.11 10.14
C ALA A 179 38.95 9.65 11.56
N THR A 180 39.32 10.90 11.85
CA THR A 180 39.32 11.48 13.21
C THR A 180 38.40 12.68 13.38
N THR A 181 37.93 13.29 12.28
CA THR A 181 36.91 14.34 12.30
C THR A 181 35.49 13.77 12.16
N ASP A 182 34.62 14.16 13.09
CA ASP A 182 33.20 13.86 13.16
C ASP A 182 32.41 14.86 12.30
N GLY A 183 31.90 14.38 11.16
CA GLY A 183 31.00 15.13 10.29
C GLY A 183 29.55 14.99 10.72
N THR A 184 29.29 15.02 12.02
CA THR A 184 27.96 14.78 12.60
C THR A 184 27.06 16.00 12.47
N THR A 185 25.79 15.74 12.22
CA THR A 185 24.71 16.73 12.06
C THR A 185 23.52 16.42 12.97
N HIS A 186 23.66 15.41 13.84
CA HIS A 186 22.60 14.88 14.68
C HIS A 186 23.16 14.27 15.97
N PRO A 187 22.44 14.36 17.11
CA PRO A 187 22.88 13.76 18.37
C PRO A 187 22.83 12.22 18.37
N GLY A 188 23.71 11.64 19.19
CA GLY A 188 23.89 10.20 19.38
C GLY A 188 25.35 9.80 19.16
N ASP A 189 25.79 8.68 19.76
CA ASP A 189 27.13 8.13 19.54
C ASP A 189 27.18 7.08 18.40
N GLY A 190 26.04 6.87 17.74
CA GLY A 190 25.89 5.97 16.60
C GLY A 190 25.86 4.48 16.94
N THR A 191 25.79 4.08 18.21
CA THR A 191 25.62 2.67 18.58
C THR A 191 24.18 2.18 18.41
N ASP A 192 24.04 0.87 18.17
CA ASP A 192 22.76 0.14 18.17
C ASP A 192 21.91 0.50 19.40
N ALA A 193 20.63 0.78 19.17
CA ALA A 193 19.64 1.08 20.20
C ALA A 193 20.04 2.18 21.22
N TYR A 194 20.82 3.18 20.80
CA TYR A 194 21.25 4.31 21.66
C TYR A 194 20.09 5.06 22.32
N TRP A 195 18.98 5.26 21.59
CA TRP A 195 17.78 5.94 22.10
C TRP A 195 16.76 4.94 22.65
N SER A 196 15.93 5.41 23.59
CA SER A 196 14.90 4.62 24.27
C SER A 196 13.59 5.40 24.48
N SER A 197 12.52 4.65 24.79
CA SER A 197 11.19 5.18 25.09
C SER A 197 11.22 6.23 26.20
N GLY A 198 10.93 7.48 25.85
CA GLY A 198 10.84 8.61 26.79
C GLY A 198 12.10 9.44 26.92
N ASP A 199 13.18 9.09 26.19
CA ASP A 199 14.34 9.96 26.09
C ASP A 199 13.99 11.28 25.40
N THR A 200 14.66 12.36 25.81
CA THR A 200 14.48 13.70 25.24
C THR A 200 15.83 14.35 25.01
N TYR A 201 15.98 15.09 23.91
CA TYR A 201 17.19 15.86 23.61
C TYR A 201 16.84 17.31 23.28
N ASP A 202 17.55 18.25 23.89
CA ASP A 202 17.43 19.69 23.67
C ASP A 202 18.58 20.21 22.82
N ASN A 203 18.29 20.71 21.61
CA ASN A 203 19.27 21.28 20.70
C ASN A 203 19.60 22.77 20.99
N SER A 204 19.22 23.29 22.16
CA SER A 204 19.54 24.68 22.58
C SER A 204 21.04 24.99 22.70
N GLY A 205 21.90 23.96 22.73
CA GLY A 205 23.35 24.11 22.63
C GLY A 205 23.87 24.56 21.25
N ALA A 206 23.03 24.56 20.21
CA ALA A 206 23.36 24.98 18.84
C ALA A 206 24.51 24.18 18.18
N THR A 207 24.67 22.91 18.54
CA THR A 207 25.68 22.02 17.94
C THR A 207 25.26 21.53 16.55
N TRP A 208 23.95 21.34 16.32
CA TRP A 208 23.41 20.65 15.14
C TRP A 208 22.57 21.59 14.26
N PRO A 209 22.58 21.42 12.92
CA PRO A 209 21.76 22.20 12.01
C PRO A 209 20.26 22.13 12.33
N GLY A 210 19.53 23.21 12.04
CA GLY A 210 18.07 23.26 12.15
C GLY A 210 17.54 24.07 13.32
N GLU A 211 16.38 23.67 13.84
CA GLU A 211 15.65 24.43 14.87
C GLU A 211 16.17 24.17 16.29
N THR A 212 16.16 25.22 17.10
CA THR A 212 16.39 25.13 18.54
C THR A 212 15.10 24.68 19.23
N VAL A 213 14.98 23.36 19.42
CA VAL A 213 13.81 22.71 20.01
C VAL A 213 14.25 21.52 20.87
N THR A 214 13.37 21.07 21.77
CA THR A 214 13.51 19.80 22.48
C THR A 214 12.61 18.76 21.81
N HIS A 215 13.21 17.67 21.33
CA HIS A 215 12.46 16.51 20.83
C HIS A 215 12.44 15.38 21.86
N GLN A 216 11.44 14.52 21.74
CA GLN A 216 11.36 13.23 22.43
C GLN A 216 11.65 12.14 21.40
N ALA A 217 12.36 11.08 21.80
CA ALA A 217 12.58 9.92 20.94
C ALA A 217 11.24 9.30 20.50
N ILE A 218 11.15 8.96 19.22
CA ILE A 218 10.00 8.31 18.58
C ILE A 218 10.44 6.92 18.13
N GLN A 219 9.48 5.99 18.01
CA GLN A 219 9.75 4.65 17.53
C GLN A 219 9.69 4.59 16.00
N ASN A 220 10.65 3.91 15.37
CA ASN A 220 10.58 3.55 13.96
C ASN A 220 9.34 2.66 13.68
N LEU A 221 8.83 2.67 12.46
CA LEU A 221 7.78 1.74 12.04
C LEU A 221 8.27 0.27 12.20
N PRO A 222 7.42 -0.63 12.71
CA PRO A 222 7.78 -2.04 12.85
C PRO A 222 8.01 -2.66 11.48
N GLN A 223 9.00 -3.54 11.36
CA GLN A 223 9.31 -4.21 10.11
C GLN A 223 8.39 -5.41 9.89
N ASP A 224 7.51 -5.33 8.88
CA ASP A 224 6.58 -6.40 8.55
C ASP A 224 7.29 -7.58 7.85
N ARG A 225 8.34 -7.29 7.07
CA ARG A 225 9.13 -8.26 6.28
C ARG A 225 10.60 -7.86 6.18
N ALA A 226 11.48 -8.86 6.07
CA ALA A 226 12.88 -8.61 5.71
C ALA A 226 13.00 -7.95 4.32
N PRO A 227 13.98 -7.04 4.10
CA PRO A 227 14.23 -6.45 2.79
C PRO A 227 14.46 -7.49 1.69
N MET A 228 13.82 -7.28 0.54
CA MET A 228 13.78 -8.25 -0.55
C MET A 228 13.97 -7.57 -1.91
N THR A 229 14.33 -8.33 -2.95
CA THR A 229 14.43 -7.77 -4.31
C THR A 229 13.04 -7.51 -4.91
N ILE A 230 12.96 -6.64 -5.92
CA ILE A 230 11.72 -6.37 -6.65
C ILE A 230 11.19 -7.60 -7.41
N ALA A 231 12.07 -8.55 -7.77
CA ALA A 231 11.66 -9.85 -8.29
C ALA A 231 11.00 -10.72 -7.20
N GLN A 232 11.49 -10.70 -5.96
CA GLN A 232 10.85 -11.39 -4.84
C GLN A 232 9.51 -10.72 -4.48
N TRP A 233 9.48 -9.38 -4.41
CA TRP A 233 8.25 -8.61 -4.19
C TRP A 233 7.15 -8.94 -5.20
N ALA A 234 7.49 -9.06 -6.49
CA ALA A 234 6.52 -9.36 -7.54
C ALA A 234 5.78 -10.70 -7.32
N ASN A 235 6.42 -11.65 -6.61
CA ASN A 235 5.86 -12.96 -6.26
C ASN A 235 5.07 -12.98 -4.94
N LEU A 236 5.00 -11.88 -4.18
CA LEU A 236 4.22 -11.82 -2.94
C LEU A 236 2.70 -11.89 -3.19
N PRO A 237 1.92 -12.41 -2.24
CA PRO A 237 0.47 -12.21 -2.17
C PRO A 237 0.06 -10.73 -2.22
N ASN A 238 -1.15 -10.48 -2.71
CA ASN A 238 -1.66 -9.16 -3.05
C ASN A 238 -1.75 -8.22 -1.83
N ASN A 239 -2.25 -8.77 -0.72
CA ASN A 239 -2.32 -8.15 0.60
C ASN A 239 -0.96 -7.98 1.30
N GLU A 240 0.12 -8.57 0.78
CA GLU A 240 1.46 -8.53 1.37
C GLU A 240 2.45 -7.60 0.65
N LYS A 241 2.08 -7.08 -0.54
CA LYS A 241 2.96 -6.26 -1.40
C LYS A 241 3.10 -4.80 -0.95
N VAL A 242 2.22 -4.29 -0.10
CA VAL A 242 2.33 -2.97 0.53
C VAL A 242 2.43 -3.17 2.04
N GLY A 243 3.43 -2.58 2.67
CA GLY A 243 3.72 -2.78 4.08
C GLY A 243 5.07 -2.17 4.49
N ASN A 244 5.39 -2.29 5.77
CA ASN A 244 6.58 -1.68 6.37
C ASN A 244 7.83 -2.54 6.11
N PHE A 245 8.33 -2.50 4.88
CA PHE A 245 9.57 -3.17 4.47
C PHE A 245 10.19 -2.49 3.23
N TRP A 246 11.43 -2.87 2.92
CA TRP A 246 12.18 -2.34 1.79
C TRP A 246 12.20 -3.31 0.59
N VAL A 247 12.05 -2.78 -0.62
CA VAL A 247 12.10 -3.52 -1.89
C VAL A 247 13.23 -2.97 -2.76
N ILE A 248 14.20 -3.81 -3.11
CA ILE A 248 15.40 -3.39 -3.86
C ILE A 248 15.25 -3.71 -5.35
N ASP A 249 15.34 -2.68 -6.20
CA ASP A 249 15.61 -2.85 -7.63
C ASP A 249 17.06 -3.30 -7.83
N TYR A 250 17.24 -4.61 -7.98
CA TYR A 250 18.54 -5.24 -8.19
C TYR A 250 19.18 -4.91 -9.57
N GLN A 251 18.53 -4.11 -10.42
CA GLN A 251 19.12 -3.59 -11.65
C GLN A 251 19.79 -2.22 -11.46
N THR A 252 19.42 -1.46 -10.42
CA THR A 252 19.91 -0.08 -10.21
C THR A 252 20.39 0.22 -8.77
N GLY A 253 20.21 -0.72 -7.83
CA GLY A 253 20.64 -0.58 -6.44
C GLY A 253 19.72 0.28 -5.56
N TRP A 254 18.66 0.85 -6.13
CA TRP A 254 17.66 1.60 -5.38
C TRP A 254 16.78 0.69 -4.52
N ALA A 255 16.78 0.92 -3.22
CA ALA A 255 15.85 0.36 -2.26
C ALA A 255 14.68 1.32 -2.04
N TYR A 256 13.45 0.84 -2.23
CA TYR A 256 12.23 1.63 -2.12
C TYR A 256 11.42 1.18 -0.89
N TRP A 257 10.85 2.14 -0.16
CA TRP A 257 9.97 1.84 0.97
C TRP A 257 8.59 1.38 0.45
N ALA A 258 8.13 0.20 0.87
CA ALA A 258 6.91 -0.45 0.33
C ALA A 258 5.58 0.10 0.93
N ASN A 259 5.59 1.32 1.48
CA ASN A 259 4.42 1.97 2.06
C ASN A 259 4.57 3.50 1.92
N ARG A 260 3.49 4.27 2.16
CA ARG A 260 3.58 5.73 2.29
C ARG A 260 4.04 6.07 3.70
N LEU A 261 5.18 6.74 3.82
CA LEU A 261 5.67 7.24 5.09
C LEU A 261 4.88 8.49 5.48
N ARG A 262 4.10 8.45 6.57
CA ARG A 262 3.25 9.59 6.98
C ARG A 262 4.03 10.61 7.81
N ALA A 263 3.43 11.79 7.99
CA ALA A 263 3.98 12.86 8.82
C ALA A 263 4.28 12.36 10.25
N GLY A 264 5.52 12.52 10.71
CA GLY A 264 6.02 12.08 12.01
C GLY A 264 6.38 10.59 12.11
N GLU A 265 6.34 9.84 11.00
CA GLU A 265 6.80 8.45 10.95
C GLU A 265 8.24 8.36 10.41
N ALA A 266 8.96 7.32 10.84
CA ALA A 266 10.21 6.89 10.22
C ALA A 266 10.10 5.42 9.78
N THR A 267 10.75 5.07 8.66
CA THR A 267 10.79 3.69 8.15
C THR A 267 11.44 2.74 9.15
N SER A 268 11.28 1.42 8.94
CA SER A 268 12.24 0.47 9.51
C SER A 268 13.61 0.68 8.86
N TYR A 269 14.65 0.10 9.45
CA TYR A 269 16.00 0.19 8.91
C TYR A 269 16.08 -0.48 7.53
N LEU A 270 16.81 0.14 6.60
CA LEU A 270 17.31 -0.50 5.38
C LEU A 270 18.57 -1.31 5.70
N LEU A 271 19.47 -0.71 6.48
CA LEU A 271 20.74 -1.27 6.94
C LEU A 271 20.78 -1.16 8.47
N ASP A 272 21.18 -2.25 9.14
CA ASP A 272 21.34 -2.40 10.61
C ASP A 272 22.85 -2.41 10.96
N ALA A 273 23.66 -3.11 10.17
CA ALA A 273 25.10 -3.19 10.38
C ALA A 273 25.88 -3.34 9.06
N ALA A 274 27.15 -2.94 9.10
CA ALA A 274 28.12 -3.10 8.03
C ALA A 274 29.37 -3.79 8.58
N GLU A 275 29.26 -5.10 8.80
CA GLU A 275 30.27 -5.91 9.48
C GLU A 275 31.48 -6.19 8.57
N MET A 276 32.68 -6.04 9.10
CA MET A 276 33.91 -6.32 8.36
C MET A 276 34.30 -7.80 8.50
N THR A 277 34.62 -8.44 7.38
CA THR A 277 35.03 -9.85 7.37
C THR A 277 36.48 -10.01 7.88
N ALA A 278 36.83 -11.19 8.39
CA ALA A 278 38.19 -11.51 8.86
C ALA A 278 39.28 -11.33 7.77
N GLU A 279 38.91 -11.35 6.49
CA GLU A 279 39.79 -11.03 5.37
C GLU A 279 40.34 -9.58 5.41
N THR A 280 39.70 -8.66 6.11
CA THR A 280 40.18 -7.27 6.26
C THR A 280 41.43 -7.17 7.13
N ASP A 281 41.54 -8.03 8.16
CA ASP A 281 42.76 -8.21 8.97
C ASP A 281 43.95 -8.73 8.15
N THR A 282 43.69 -9.27 6.94
CA THR A 282 44.74 -9.73 6.02
C THR A 282 45.26 -8.65 5.07
N ILE A 283 44.65 -7.45 5.07
CA ILE A 283 45.12 -6.32 4.27
C ILE A 283 46.42 -5.77 4.87
N PRO A 284 47.55 -5.78 4.13
CA PRO A 284 48.79 -5.23 4.66
C PRO A 284 48.72 -3.71 4.84
N GLY A 285 49.08 -3.23 6.02
CA GLY A 285 49.22 -1.79 6.29
C GLY A 285 47.93 -1.13 6.76
N GLU A 286 47.42 -0.19 5.97
CA GLU A 286 46.23 0.59 6.32
C GLU A 286 45.15 0.41 5.23
N TYR A 287 43.89 0.36 5.64
CA TYR A 287 42.75 0.45 4.74
C TYR A 287 41.75 1.49 5.20
N TYR A 288 40.96 1.99 4.26
CA TYR A 288 39.76 2.78 4.52
C TYR A 288 38.59 2.09 3.83
N TYR A 289 37.46 2.00 4.52
CA TYR A 289 36.19 1.53 3.99
C TYR A 289 35.11 2.56 4.32
N GLY A 290 34.14 2.73 3.43
CA GLY A 290 32.99 3.61 3.63
C GLY A 290 31.79 3.19 2.81
N ILE A 291 30.61 3.52 3.36
CA ILE A 291 29.32 3.43 2.67
C ILE A 291 28.77 4.85 2.54
N HIS A 292 28.43 5.23 1.31
CA HIS A 292 27.66 6.43 0.98
C HIS A 292 26.17 6.08 0.89
N VAL A 293 25.33 6.98 1.36
CA VAL A 293 23.86 6.84 1.35
C VAL A 293 23.27 7.97 0.51
N ASP A 294 22.80 7.62 -0.69
CA ASP A 294 22.05 8.49 -1.59
C ASP A 294 20.54 8.29 -1.33
N SER A 295 19.72 9.34 -1.48
CA SER A 295 18.27 9.22 -1.26
C SER A 295 17.46 10.20 -2.07
N GLN A 296 16.23 9.82 -2.37
CA GLN A 296 15.24 10.68 -3.00
C GLN A 296 13.89 10.50 -2.33
N LEU A 297 13.24 11.61 -2.02
CA LEU A 297 11.99 11.69 -1.27
C LEU A 297 10.99 12.50 -2.09
N ILE A 298 9.87 11.90 -2.44
CA ILE A 298 8.84 12.50 -3.30
C ILE A 298 7.47 12.42 -2.67
N SER A 299 6.57 13.31 -3.09
CA SER A 299 5.14 13.16 -2.82
C SER A 299 4.55 12.01 -3.66
N PRO A 300 3.54 11.27 -3.17
CA PRO A 300 2.93 10.16 -3.90
C PRO A 300 2.35 10.48 -5.28
N ASP A 301 2.09 11.75 -5.58
CA ASP A 301 1.58 12.24 -6.88
C ASP A 301 2.69 12.53 -7.91
N ARG A 302 3.94 12.14 -7.62
CA ARG A 302 5.14 12.42 -8.44
C ARG A 302 5.98 11.17 -8.75
N THR A 303 5.34 10.00 -8.86
CA THR A 303 6.02 8.70 -9.07
C THR A 303 6.92 8.66 -10.31
N GLU A 304 6.65 9.49 -11.31
CA GLU A 304 7.47 9.63 -12.52
C GLU A 304 8.93 10.04 -12.23
N GLU A 305 9.21 10.73 -11.12
CA GLU A 305 10.58 11.11 -10.74
C GLU A 305 11.45 9.90 -10.38
N PHE A 306 10.84 8.78 -9.99
CA PHE A 306 11.55 7.53 -9.71
C PHE A 306 11.68 6.61 -10.94
N LEU A 307 11.08 6.98 -12.09
CA LEU A 307 11.11 6.20 -13.34
C LEU A 307 12.14 6.71 -14.38
N GLY A 308 12.86 7.80 -14.07
CA GLY A 308 13.95 8.29 -14.92
C GLY A 308 15.07 7.26 -15.07
N THR A 309 15.78 7.27 -16.21
CA THR A 309 16.91 6.37 -16.45
C THR A 309 18.04 6.63 -15.45
N ASP A 310 18.55 5.58 -14.81
CA ASP A 310 19.64 5.65 -13.85
C ASP A 310 21.01 5.49 -14.54
N SER A 311 22.09 5.87 -13.86
CA SER A 311 23.47 5.62 -14.29
C SER A 311 23.80 4.13 -14.42
N GLU A 312 23.20 3.27 -13.60
CA GLU A 312 23.34 1.81 -13.70
C GLU A 312 22.49 1.20 -14.84
N GLY A 313 21.53 1.96 -15.38
CA GLY A 313 20.77 1.60 -16.57
C GLY A 313 19.26 1.74 -16.41
N ALA A 314 18.53 0.76 -16.95
CA ALA A 314 17.08 0.72 -16.87
C ALA A 314 16.63 0.10 -15.54
N HIS A 315 15.57 0.68 -14.96
CA HIS A 315 14.87 0.12 -13.82
C HIS A 315 14.17 -1.21 -14.17
N HIS A 316 13.98 -2.07 -13.17
CA HIS A 316 13.22 -3.31 -13.34
C HIS A 316 11.81 -3.05 -13.88
N THR A 317 11.31 -3.93 -14.75
CA THR A 317 10.00 -3.82 -15.41
C THR A 317 8.79 -3.83 -14.47
N TYR A 318 9.00 -4.09 -13.17
CA TYR A 318 7.97 -4.09 -12.13
C TYR A 318 8.00 -2.83 -11.26
N LEU A 319 8.95 -1.91 -11.50
CA LEU A 319 9.02 -0.67 -10.75
C LEU A 319 7.76 0.21 -10.92
N PRO A 320 7.17 0.39 -12.12
CA PRO A 320 5.92 1.13 -12.26
C PRO A 320 4.80 0.55 -11.38
N ASP A 321 4.56 -0.76 -11.48
CA ASP A 321 3.54 -1.47 -10.69
C ASP A 321 3.76 -1.31 -9.17
N PHE A 322 5.02 -1.33 -8.73
CA PHE A 322 5.40 -1.10 -7.34
C PHE A 322 5.09 0.34 -6.90
N LEU A 323 5.45 1.34 -7.69
CA LEU A 323 5.24 2.75 -7.35
C LEU A 323 3.76 3.11 -7.32
N ASP A 324 2.95 2.57 -8.22
CA ASP A 324 1.49 2.76 -8.22
C ASP A 324 0.86 2.13 -6.97
N ALA A 325 1.22 0.89 -6.63
CA ALA A 325 0.78 0.22 -5.41
C ALA A 325 1.09 1.03 -4.12
N VAL A 326 2.30 1.56 -4.03
CA VAL A 326 2.72 2.37 -2.88
C VAL A 326 2.03 3.75 -2.88
N SER A 327 1.88 4.41 -4.02
CA SER A 327 1.27 5.74 -4.09
C SER A 327 -0.20 5.75 -3.67
N ILE A 328 -0.94 4.71 -4.04
CA ILE A 328 -2.34 4.49 -3.64
C ILE A 328 -2.41 3.99 -2.18
N GLY A 329 -1.37 3.31 -1.71
CA GLY A 329 -1.23 2.74 -0.36
C GLY A 329 -2.11 1.53 -0.10
N SER A 330 -2.54 0.91 -1.19
CA SER A 330 -3.09 -0.42 -1.33
C SER A 330 -2.71 -0.86 -2.74
N ILE A 331 -2.56 -2.17 -2.96
CA ILE A 331 -2.80 -2.63 -4.32
C ILE A 331 -4.29 -2.50 -4.56
N ASP A 332 -4.67 -1.53 -5.40
CA ASP A 332 -5.94 -1.61 -6.09
C ASP A 332 -5.92 -2.92 -6.87
N ASN A 333 -6.82 -3.80 -6.42
CA ASN A 333 -6.74 -5.26 -6.31
C ASN A 333 -6.73 -6.04 -7.62
N ASN A 334 -6.38 -5.36 -8.70
CA ASN A 334 -6.50 -5.76 -10.07
C ASN A 334 -5.20 -6.22 -10.72
N TRP A 335 -4.01 -5.87 -10.20
CA TRP A 335 -2.71 -6.36 -10.71
C TRP A 335 -2.57 -6.24 -12.26
N GLY A 336 -2.80 -5.05 -12.80
CA GLY A 336 -2.77 -4.80 -14.25
C GLY A 336 -4.08 -5.10 -14.99
N ASN A 337 -5.12 -5.56 -14.29
CA ASN A 337 -6.48 -5.59 -14.83
C ASN A 337 -7.13 -4.18 -14.80
N PRO A 338 -8.02 -3.88 -15.76
CA PRO A 338 -8.81 -2.65 -15.81
C PRO A 338 -9.73 -2.40 -14.59
N GLY A 339 -9.61 -1.21 -14.00
CA GLY A 339 -10.23 -0.80 -12.74
C GLY A 339 -11.78 -0.81 -12.70
N PRO A 340 -12.40 -0.51 -11.55
CA PRO A 340 -13.86 -0.38 -11.46
C PRO A 340 -14.43 0.76 -12.33
N ASP A 341 -13.60 1.76 -12.66
CA ASP A 341 -13.94 2.90 -13.51
C ASP A 341 -13.55 2.73 -14.99
N GLU A 342 -12.96 1.58 -15.37
CA GLU A 342 -12.53 1.27 -16.73
C GLU A 342 -13.32 0.08 -17.30
N ASP A 343 -14.10 0.31 -18.34
CA ASP A 343 -14.88 -0.74 -19.00
C ASP A 343 -14.04 -1.50 -20.03
N SER A 344 -13.90 -2.81 -19.85
CA SER A 344 -12.99 -3.66 -20.65
C SER A 344 -13.64 -4.96 -21.12
N GLN A 345 -13.07 -5.58 -22.15
CA GLN A 345 -13.61 -6.84 -22.68
C GLN A 345 -13.14 -8.04 -21.83
N PRO A 346 -13.87 -9.16 -21.83
CA PRO A 346 -13.52 -10.31 -20.98
C PRO A 346 -12.13 -10.92 -21.26
N GLY A 347 -11.57 -10.69 -22.45
CA GLY A 347 -10.21 -11.11 -22.81
C GLY A 347 -9.10 -10.22 -22.24
N ASP A 348 -9.41 -8.99 -21.83
CA ASP A 348 -8.46 -8.02 -21.29
C ASP A 348 -8.28 -8.15 -19.77
N ILE A 349 -9.13 -8.97 -19.11
CA ILE A 349 -9.17 -9.16 -17.66
C ILE A 349 -8.61 -10.54 -17.31
N ASN A 350 -7.46 -10.59 -16.65
CA ASN A 350 -6.83 -11.81 -16.14
C ASN A 350 -7.42 -12.21 -14.78
N PHE A 351 -8.40 -13.11 -14.77
CA PHE A 351 -9.04 -13.59 -13.55
C PHE A 351 -8.14 -14.49 -12.69
N ARG A 352 -7.08 -15.04 -13.28
CA ARG A 352 -6.17 -15.99 -12.59
C ARG A 352 -5.32 -15.32 -11.52
N ILE A 353 -5.19 -13.99 -11.60
CA ILE A 353 -4.40 -13.16 -10.68
C ILE A 353 -5.29 -12.24 -9.81
N MET A 354 -6.61 -12.26 -10.02
CA MET A 354 -7.55 -11.36 -9.34
C MET A 354 -7.80 -11.80 -7.88
N ALA A 355 -7.75 -10.85 -6.93
CA ALA A 355 -7.95 -11.14 -5.51
C ALA A 355 -9.45 -11.21 -5.14
N PRO A 356 -9.87 -12.04 -4.16
CA PRO A 356 -11.22 -12.00 -3.60
C PRO A 356 -11.64 -10.58 -3.19
N GLY A 357 -12.86 -10.17 -3.57
CA GLY A 357 -13.41 -8.86 -3.24
C GLY A 357 -13.08 -7.74 -4.25
N THR A 358 -12.22 -8.00 -5.25
CA THR A 358 -11.86 -7.05 -6.32
C THR A 358 -13.09 -6.53 -7.06
N ILE A 359 -13.17 -5.22 -7.28
CA ILE A 359 -14.24 -4.60 -8.08
C ILE A 359 -13.66 -4.18 -9.42
N PHE A 360 -14.29 -4.60 -10.51
CA PHE A 360 -13.85 -4.35 -11.89
C PHE A 360 -15.06 -4.14 -12.81
N THR A 361 -14.88 -3.53 -13.97
CA THR A 361 -15.95 -3.37 -14.98
C THR A 361 -15.63 -4.19 -16.23
N MET A 362 -16.60 -4.98 -16.68
CA MET A 362 -16.46 -5.87 -17.83
C MET A 362 -17.70 -5.79 -18.72
N ALA A 363 -17.50 -5.39 -19.98
CA ALA A 363 -18.52 -5.26 -21.01
C ALA A 363 -19.79 -4.50 -20.54
N GLY A 364 -19.58 -3.32 -19.96
CA GLY A 364 -20.63 -2.39 -19.52
C GLY A 364 -21.26 -2.70 -18.16
N GLU A 365 -20.83 -3.77 -17.47
CA GLU A 365 -21.33 -4.16 -16.16
C GLU A 365 -20.21 -4.19 -15.12
N GLN A 366 -20.47 -3.63 -13.93
CA GLN A 366 -19.51 -3.66 -12.82
C GLN A 366 -19.74 -4.89 -11.95
N TYR A 367 -18.67 -5.61 -11.65
CA TYR A 367 -18.64 -6.85 -10.91
C TYR A 367 -17.75 -6.76 -9.67
N ARG A 368 -17.95 -7.71 -8.76
CA ARG A 368 -17.04 -8.09 -7.69
C ARG A 368 -16.58 -9.52 -7.93
N TYR A 369 -15.28 -9.75 -7.89
CA TYR A 369 -14.69 -11.08 -7.90
C TYR A 369 -14.90 -11.78 -6.56
N LEU A 370 -15.33 -13.03 -6.59
CA LEU A 370 -15.60 -13.80 -5.39
C LEU A 370 -14.45 -14.78 -5.09
N GLU A 371 -14.16 -15.70 -6.00
CA GLU A 371 -13.17 -16.75 -5.77
C GLU A 371 -12.68 -17.42 -7.07
N ASN A 372 -11.54 -18.11 -6.95
CA ASN A 372 -11.07 -19.07 -7.93
C ASN A 372 -11.61 -20.47 -7.57
N LEU A 373 -12.45 -21.04 -8.42
CA LEU A 373 -13.04 -22.38 -8.25
C LEU A 373 -12.13 -23.50 -8.80
N GLY A 374 -10.96 -23.15 -9.33
CA GLY A 374 -10.02 -24.06 -9.96
C GLY A 374 -10.40 -24.44 -11.40
N SER A 375 -9.44 -25.08 -12.10
CA SER A 375 -9.62 -25.51 -13.50
C SER A 375 -10.05 -24.38 -14.46
N GLY A 376 -9.53 -23.17 -14.27
CA GLY A 376 -9.88 -21.98 -15.07
C GLY A 376 -11.22 -21.32 -14.69
N ASN A 377 -11.94 -21.84 -13.71
CA ASN A 377 -13.26 -21.34 -13.33
C ASN A 377 -13.17 -20.29 -12.21
N HIS A 378 -13.89 -19.19 -12.38
CA HIS A 378 -13.91 -18.05 -11.47
C HIS A 378 -15.35 -17.65 -11.15
N MET A 379 -15.66 -17.42 -9.88
CA MET A 379 -16.98 -16.92 -9.48
C MET A 379 -16.96 -15.40 -9.33
N ILE A 380 -17.95 -14.73 -9.90
CA ILE A 380 -18.11 -13.27 -9.83
C ILE A 380 -19.58 -12.92 -9.50
N ILE A 381 -19.81 -11.77 -8.87
CA ILE A 381 -21.13 -11.24 -8.58
C ILE A 381 -21.26 -9.81 -9.10
N ARG A 382 -22.42 -9.44 -9.66
CA ARG A 382 -22.67 -8.06 -10.07
C ARG A 382 -22.54 -7.12 -8.87
N ASN A 383 -21.82 -6.02 -9.01
CA ASN A 383 -21.55 -5.14 -7.87
C ASN A 383 -22.83 -4.42 -7.40
N HIS A 384 -23.70 -4.04 -8.35
CA HIS A 384 -25.03 -3.47 -8.11
C HIS A 384 -26.14 -4.55 -8.09
N MET A 385 -27.19 -4.33 -7.29
CA MET A 385 -28.39 -5.16 -7.26
C MET A 385 -29.55 -4.54 -8.06
N PHE A 386 -30.49 -5.35 -8.52
CA PHE A 386 -31.75 -4.91 -9.16
C PHE A 386 -32.85 -4.74 -8.11
N PRO A 387 -33.23 -3.51 -7.74
CA PRO A 387 -34.17 -3.25 -6.65
C PRO A 387 -35.61 -3.63 -7.02
N ASN A 388 -36.51 -3.51 -6.05
CA ASN A 388 -37.95 -3.71 -6.21
C ASN A 388 -38.34 -5.13 -6.70
N THR A 389 -37.58 -6.14 -6.29
CA THR A 389 -37.80 -7.55 -6.67
C THR A 389 -38.06 -8.42 -5.44
N THR A 390 -39.07 -9.28 -5.52
CA THR A 390 -39.41 -10.29 -4.49
C THR A 390 -38.52 -11.53 -4.63
N PHE A 391 -38.37 -12.32 -3.56
CA PHE A 391 -37.64 -13.59 -3.61
C PHE A 391 -38.22 -14.53 -4.67
N ASN A 392 -39.55 -14.61 -4.77
CA ASN A 392 -40.24 -15.48 -5.72
C ASN A 392 -40.01 -15.09 -7.20
N ASN A 393 -39.70 -13.83 -7.47
CA ASN A 393 -39.49 -13.32 -8.84
C ASN A 393 -38.01 -13.27 -9.25
N GLN A 394 -37.09 -13.78 -8.42
CA GLN A 394 -35.66 -13.58 -8.65
C GLN A 394 -35.15 -14.21 -9.95
N ASN A 395 -35.62 -15.42 -10.29
CA ASN A 395 -35.20 -16.12 -11.51
C ASN A 395 -35.53 -15.32 -12.77
N THR A 396 -36.70 -14.70 -12.85
CA THR A 396 -37.07 -13.84 -14.00
C THR A 396 -36.12 -12.65 -14.18
N VAL A 397 -35.58 -12.08 -13.09
CA VAL A 397 -34.57 -11.01 -13.16
C VAL A 397 -33.20 -11.56 -13.55
N LEU A 398 -32.81 -12.73 -13.03
CA LEU A 398 -31.56 -13.42 -13.39
C LEU A 398 -31.53 -13.80 -14.88
N GLU A 399 -32.60 -14.43 -15.38
CA GLU A 399 -32.81 -14.80 -16.78
C GLU A 399 -32.79 -13.57 -17.69
N SER A 400 -33.55 -12.52 -17.34
CA SER A 400 -33.62 -11.29 -18.14
C SER A 400 -32.29 -10.54 -18.18
N TRP A 401 -31.53 -10.54 -17.08
CA TRP A 401 -30.22 -9.90 -17.03
C TRP A 401 -29.19 -10.71 -17.82
N TYR A 402 -29.12 -12.02 -17.61
CA TYR A 402 -28.21 -12.91 -18.33
C TYR A 402 -28.40 -12.81 -19.85
N GLY A 403 -29.65 -12.81 -20.32
CA GLY A 403 -29.99 -12.64 -21.74
C GLY A 403 -29.67 -11.26 -22.33
N GLN A 404 -29.32 -10.26 -21.50
CA GLN A 404 -28.92 -8.91 -21.92
C GLN A 404 -27.41 -8.67 -21.83
N LEU A 405 -26.64 -9.59 -21.22
CA LEU A 405 -25.18 -9.51 -21.18
C LEU A 405 -24.57 -9.55 -22.59
N ASP A 406 -23.39 -8.94 -22.73
CA ASP A 406 -22.63 -9.05 -23.97
C ASP A 406 -22.35 -10.52 -24.32
N THR A 407 -22.44 -10.84 -25.61
CA THR A 407 -22.21 -12.19 -26.13
C THR A 407 -20.83 -12.76 -25.78
N ALA A 408 -19.80 -11.92 -25.64
CA ALA A 408 -18.49 -12.33 -25.16
C ALA A 408 -18.53 -12.81 -23.71
N VAL A 409 -19.27 -12.12 -22.83
CA VAL A 409 -19.49 -12.55 -21.43
C VAL A 409 -20.30 -13.85 -21.40
N GLN A 410 -21.40 -13.92 -22.16
CA GLN A 410 -22.21 -15.15 -22.25
C GLN A 410 -21.38 -16.36 -22.71
N SER A 411 -20.42 -16.15 -23.61
CA SER A 411 -19.59 -17.23 -24.17
C SER A 411 -18.62 -17.88 -23.17
N ILE A 412 -18.22 -17.16 -22.10
CA ILE A 412 -17.32 -17.67 -21.06
C ILE A 412 -18.06 -18.18 -19.82
N VAL A 413 -19.36 -17.90 -19.68
CA VAL A 413 -20.17 -18.37 -18.53
C VAL A 413 -20.31 -19.89 -18.55
N GLN A 414 -20.06 -20.50 -17.40
CA GLN A 414 -20.07 -21.94 -17.22
C GLN A 414 -21.45 -22.46 -16.82
N PRO A 415 -21.78 -23.72 -17.18
CA PRO A 415 -23.07 -24.29 -16.80
C PRO A 415 -23.18 -24.57 -15.30
N VAL A 416 -24.28 -24.11 -14.70
CA VAL A 416 -24.75 -24.49 -13.36
C VAL A 416 -26.08 -25.26 -13.50
N TYR A 417 -26.57 -25.88 -12.42
CA TYR A 417 -27.87 -26.58 -12.46
C TYR A 417 -29.00 -25.59 -12.76
N ASN A 418 -29.96 -26.02 -13.59
CA ASN A 418 -31.16 -25.23 -13.92
C ASN A 418 -32.14 -25.13 -12.73
N GLU A 419 -32.08 -26.10 -11.81
CA GLU A 419 -32.87 -26.13 -10.59
C GLU A 419 -31.94 -26.46 -9.41
N PHE A 420 -32.03 -25.67 -8.34
CA PHE A 420 -31.22 -25.84 -7.13
C PHE A 420 -32.03 -26.53 -6.03
N THR A 421 -31.46 -27.57 -5.41
CA THR A 421 -32.01 -28.16 -4.19
C THR A 421 -31.56 -27.32 -2.99
N THR A 422 -32.29 -26.25 -2.70
CA THR A 422 -31.86 -25.21 -1.74
C THR A 422 -32.08 -25.56 -0.27
N GLY A 423 -32.84 -26.62 0.03
CA GLY A 423 -33.38 -26.88 1.36
C GLY A 423 -34.26 -25.74 1.89
N MET A 424 -34.47 -25.72 3.21
CA MET A 424 -35.17 -24.65 3.93
C MET A 424 -34.61 -24.55 5.35
N PHE A 425 -34.18 -23.36 5.80
CA PHE A 425 -33.55 -23.19 7.11
C PHE A 425 -34.18 -22.08 7.96
N PRO A 426 -34.96 -22.42 8.99
CA PRO A 426 -35.55 -21.45 9.91
C PRO A 426 -34.48 -20.60 10.63
N ILE A 427 -34.79 -19.34 10.92
CA ILE A 427 -33.84 -18.41 11.57
C ILE A 427 -33.56 -18.81 13.02
N GLU A 428 -34.54 -19.44 13.66
CA GLU A 428 -34.46 -20.00 15.01
C GLU A 428 -33.46 -21.15 15.13
N ASP A 429 -33.18 -21.89 14.04
CA ASP A 429 -32.23 -23.01 14.03
C ASP A 429 -30.79 -22.57 13.68
N ALA A 430 -30.64 -21.42 13.01
CA ALA A 430 -29.41 -20.95 12.39
C ALA A 430 -28.28 -20.53 13.37
N GLY A 431 -28.63 -20.10 14.58
CA GLY A 431 -27.68 -19.46 15.51
C GLY A 431 -27.31 -18.03 15.09
N ASP A 432 -26.98 -17.17 16.05
CA ASP A 432 -26.81 -15.72 15.88
C ASP A 432 -25.35 -15.27 15.61
N GLY A 433 -24.58 -16.15 14.95
CA GLY A 433 -23.13 -16.09 14.76
C GLY A 433 -22.54 -14.70 14.48
N SER A 434 -21.70 -14.24 15.41
CA SER A 434 -21.08 -12.91 15.38
C SER A 434 -22.07 -11.76 15.07
N HIS A 435 -23.25 -11.78 15.72
CA HIS A 435 -24.36 -10.85 15.47
C HIS A 435 -24.96 -10.96 14.06
N TRP A 436 -25.22 -12.19 13.62
CA TRP A 436 -25.66 -12.51 12.26
C TRP A 436 -24.69 -12.07 11.16
N TRP A 437 -23.40 -11.98 11.48
CA TRP A 437 -22.37 -11.89 10.46
C TRP A 437 -22.26 -13.21 9.72
N ILE A 438 -22.24 -14.33 10.44
CA ILE A 438 -22.22 -15.69 9.90
C ILE A 438 -23.32 -16.53 10.54
N VAL A 439 -23.60 -17.69 9.95
CA VAL A 439 -24.55 -18.69 10.45
C VAL A 439 -23.75 -19.82 11.08
N ASP A 440 -23.79 -19.92 12.40
CA ASP A 440 -22.95 -20.85 13.17
C ASP A 440 -23.45 -22.29 13.07
N ASN A 441 -24.76 -22.51 13.05
CA ASN A 441 -25.36 -23.86 13.04
C ASN A 441 -25.67 -24.37 11.62
N LEU A 442 -25.02 -23.84 10.57
CA LEU A 442 -25.34 -24.21 9.19
C LEU A 442 -25.28 -25.73 8.98
N ASP A 443 -24.28 -26.39 9.57
CA ASP A 443 -24.06 -27.85 9.53
C ASP A 443 -25.22 -28.70 10.10
N SER A 444 -26.16 -28.09 10.82
CA SER A 444 -27.38 -28.78 11.29
C SER A 444 -28.38 -29.09 10.16
N ASN A 445 -28.23 -28.47 8.98
CA ASN A 445 -29.12 -28.64 7.84
C ASN A 445 -28.36 -29.10 6.58
N PRO A 446 -28.25 -30.43 6.35
CA PRO A 446 -27.42 -30.98 5.27
C PRO A 446 -27.83 -30.54 3.85
N GLU A 447 -29.12 -30.27 3.61
CA GLU A 447 -29.58 -29.80 2.30
C GLU A 447 -29.07 -28.38 2.01
N VAL A 448 -29.15 -27.49 3.01
CA VAL A 448 -28.68 -26.10 2.87
C VAL A 448 -27.16 -26.01 2.79
N VAL A 449 -26.43 -26.85 3.53
CA VAL A 449 -24.95 -26.95 3.44
C VAL A 449 -24.51 -27.47 2.07
N ALA A 450 -25.28 -28.38 1.47
CA ALA A 450 -24.98 -28.94 0.16
C ALA A 450 -25.30 -27.98 -1.01
N ASP A 451 -26.14 -26.95 -0.79
CA ASP A 451 -26.48 -25.91 -1.77
C ASP A 451 -25.33 -24.91 -2.01
N VAL A 452 -24.15 -25.39 -2.39
CA VAL A 452 -22.98 -24.57 -2.79
C VAL A 452 -22.91 -24.54 -4.32
N THR A 453 -22.81 -23.35 -4.92
CA THR A 453 -22.80 -23.24 -6.39
C THR A 453 -21.49 -23.77 -6.97
N ARG A 454 -21.60 -24.64 -7.99
CA ARG A 454 -20.45 -25.23 -8.70
C ARG A 454 -20.78 -25.40 -10.18
N VAL A 455 -19.73 -25.45 -11.01
CA VAL A 455 -19.85 -25.89 -12.41
C VAL A 455 -20.35 -27.33 -12.45
N THR A 456 -21.31 -27.62 -13.33
CA THR A 456 -21.88 -28.97 -13.50
C THR A 456 -22.12 -29.29 -14.97
N GLN A 457 -21.85 -30.53 -15.37
CA GLN A 457 -21.95 -30.99 -16.76
C GLN A 457 -23.01 -32.08 -16.89
N GLY A 458 -23.90 -31.94 -17.88
CA GLY A 458 -24.86 -32.99 -18.25
C GLY A 458 -26.24 -32.46 -18.58
N ALA A 459 -27.23 -33.36 -18.60
CA ALA A 459 -28.63 -32.98 -18.74
C ALA A 459 -29.11 -32.28 -17.46
N GLY A 460 -29.70 -31.09 -17.60
CA GLY A 460 -30.19 -30.29 -16.48
C GLY A 460 -29.23 -29.19 -15.99
N SER A 461 -28.10 -28.96 -16.66
CA SER A 461 -27.29 -27.75 -16.48
C SER A 461 -27.27 -26.87 -17.74
N SER A 462 -27.10 -25.56 -17.55
CA SER A 462 -26.90 -24.60 -18.64
C SER A 462 -26.17 -23.34 -18.15
N PRO A 463 -25.42 -22.64 -19.03
CA PRO A 463 -24.86 -21.32 -18.73
C PRO A 463 -25.98 -20.32 -18.39
N GLN A 464 -25.97 -19.79 -17.17
CA GLN A 464 -27.00 -18.89 -16.67
C GLN A 464 -26.49 -18.09 -15.47
N ALA A 465 -27.20 -17.01 -15.12
CA ALA A 465 -27.01 -16.31 -13.87
C ALA A 465 -27.77 -16.97 -12.71
N PHE A 466 -27.22 -16.88 -11.51
CA PHE A 466 -27.81 -17.42 -10.28
C PHE A 466 -27.77 -16.40 -9.14
N ALA A 467 -28.60 -16.58 -8.12
CA ALA A 467 -28.43 -15.92 -6.82
C ALA A 467 -27.65 -16.84 -5.88
N LEU A 468 -26.73 -16.30 -5.09
CA LEU A 468 -25.96 -17.07 -4.09
C LEU A 468 -26.90 -17.71 -3.05
N SER A 469 -26.56 -18.90 -2.54
CA SER A 469 -27.24 -19.49 -1.39
C SER A 469 -26.75 -18.88 -0.07
N LEU A 470 -27.42 -19.25 1.03
CA LEU A 470 -26.92 -19.00 2.37
C LEU A 470 -25.53 -19.65 2.60
N ALA A 471 -25.31 -20.86 2.09
CA ALA A 471 -24.03 -21.56 2.21
C ALA A 471 -22.91 -20.89 1.40
N ASP A 472 -23.20 -20.44 0.18
CA ASP A 472 -22.25 -19.65 -0.62
C ASP A 472 -21.88 -18.35 0.11
N VAL A 473 -22.86 -17.61 0.65
CA VAL A 473 -22.60 -16.37 1.39
C VAL A 473 -21.80 -16.63 2.67
N ASN A 474 -22.12 -17.68 3.44
CA ASN A 474 -21.37 -18.02 4.65
C ASN A 474 -19.90 -18.37 4.32
N ARG A 475 -19.70 -19.19 3.28
CA ARG A 475 -18.39 -19.67 2.82
C ARG A 475 -17.52 -18.58 2.19
N LEU A 476 -18.12 -17.57 1.57
CA LEU A 476 -17.42 -16.43 0.95
C LEU A 476 -17.12 -15.28 1.92
N SER A 477 -17.34 -15.48 3.23
CA SER A 477 -17.26 -14.42 4.24
C SER A 477 -16.27 -14.74 5.36
N GLY A 478 -15.35 -13.82 5.61
CA GLY A 478 -14.24 -14.00 6.54
C GLY A 478 -12.98 -13.28 6.04
N GLU A 479 -11.95 -13.23 6.88
CA GLU A 479 -10.65 -12.65 6.54
C GLU A 479 -10.10 -13.27 5.23
N ASP A 480 -9.48 -12.43 4.38
CA ASP A 480 -8.99 -12.77 3.03
C ASP A 480 -10.01 -13.37 2.02
N LEU A 481 -11.32 -13.37 2.34
CA LEU A 481 -12.39 -13.80 1.44
C LEU A 481 -13.10 -12.61 0.77
N ALA A 482 -13.99 -12.90 -0.18
CA ALA A 482 -14.71 -11.90 -0.98
C ALA A 482 -15.49 -10.85 -0.17
N PHE A 483 -15.92 -11.25 1.03
CA PHE A 483 -16.63 -10.44 2.00
C PHE A 483 -15.93 -10.49 3.36
N PRO A 484 -14.90 -9.64 3.60
CA PRO A 484 -14.14 -9.68 4.85
C PRO A 484 -14.90 -9.13 6.07
N ASN A 485 -15.99 -8.39 5.86
CA ASN A 485 -16.84 -7.84 6.92
C ASN A 485 -18.26 -7.56 6.39
N PRO A 486 -19.26 -7.30 7.27
CA PRO A 486 -20.64 -7.04 6.86
C PRO A 486 -20.78 -5.99 5.75
N VAL A 487 -20.11 -4.85 5.89
CA VAL A 487 -20.20 -3.72 4.93
C VAL A 487 -19.80 -4.14 3.51
N GLN A 488 -18.84 -5.05 3.36
CA GLN A 488 -18.41 -5.55 2.05
C GLN A 488 -19.42 -6.47 1.35
N ARG A 489 -20.41 -7.03 2.06
CA ARG A 489 -21.54 -7.75 1.42
C ARG A 489 -22.56 -6.82 0.76
N LEU A 490 -22.55 -5.52 1.03
CA LEU A 490 -23.53 -4.60 0.47
C LEU A 490 -23.43 -4.53 -1.06
N ALA A 491 -24.56 -4.24 -1.71
CA ALA A 491 -24.56 -3.90 -3.13
C ALA A 491 -24.29 -2.40 -3.31
N ALA A 492 -23.62 -2.03 -4.40
CA ALA A 492 -23.39 -0.63 -4.76
C ALA A 492 -24.70 0.05 -5.20
N GLY A 493 -24.80 1.38 -5.02
CA GLY A 493 -25.97 2.17 -5.47
C GLY A 493 -26.40 3.34 -4.57
N GLY A 494 -25.71 3.59 -3.46
CA GLY A 494 -26.15 4.54 -2.43
C GLY A 494 -27.15 3.91 -1.45
N ASP A 495 -27.14 4.38 -0.20
CA ASP A 495 -27.98 3.87 0.91
C ASP A 495 -28.12 2.34 0.99
N HIS A 496 -27.09 1.68 1.50
CA HIS A 496 -27.24 0.44 2.27
C HIS A 496 -28.10 -0.66 1.60
N MET A 497 -27.78 -1.05 0.35
CA MET A 497 -28.66 -1.92 -0.44
C MET A 497 -28.60 -3.41 -0.05
N ALA A 498 -29.77 -3.96 0.29
CA ALA A 498 -29.98 -5.35 0.66
C ALA A 498 -30.32 -6.25 -0.54
N TRP A 499 -30.06 -7.56 -0.43
CA TRP A 499 -30.32 -8.51 -1.53
C TRP A 499 -30.68 -9.92 -1.05
N TRP A 500 -31.49 -10.63 -1.84
CA TRP A 500 -31.94 -11.99 -1.56
C TRP A 500 -30.85 -13.03 -1.81
N THR A 501 -30.75 -14.04 -0.94
CA THR A 501 -30.12 -15.32 -1.32
C THR A 501 -31.17 -16.21 -1.98
N ARG A 502 -30.77 -17.32 -2.62
CA ARG A 502 -31.73 -18.32 -3.13
C ARG A 502 -32.34 -19.22 -2.05
N THR A 503 -31.88 -19.15 -0.80
CA THR A 503 -32.24 -20.11 0.26
C THR A 503 -33.53 -19.68 1.00
N PRO A 504 -34.60 -20.50 0.97
CA PRO A 504 -35.78 -20.30 1.82
C PRO A 504 -35.44 -20.43 3.31
N SER A 505 -36.18 -19.70 4.15
CA SER A 505 -36.16 -19.90 5.60
C SER A 505 -37.41 -20.59 6.11
N THR A 506 -38.58 -20.18 5.60
CA THR A 506 -39.86 -20.86 5.77
C THR A 506 -40.67 -20.72 4.49
N ASN A 507 -41.82 -21.38 4.38
CA ASN A 507 -42.76 -21.22 3.26
C ASN A 507 -43.18 -19.75 2.98
N LEU A 508 -43.00 -18.84 3.94
CA LEU A 508 -43.36 -17.42 3.84
C LEU A 508 -42.14 -16.47 3.94
N ARG A 509 -40.93 -16.98 4.17
CA ARG A 509 -39.72 -16.15 4.40
C ARG A 509 -38.50 -16.72 3.70
N ALA A 510 -37.63 -15.84 3.22
CA ALA A 510 -36.35 -16.19 2.62
C ALA A 510 -35.18 -15.48 3.32
N TRP A 511 -34.00 -16.06 3.19
CA TRP A 511 -32.75 -15.45 3.64
C TRP A 511 -32.33 -14.29 2.74
N THR A 512 -31.68 -13.30 3.34
CA THR A 512 -31.28 -12.08 2.66
C THR A 512 -30.14 -11.41 3.43
N VAL A 513 -29.21 -10.82 2.69
CA VAL A 513 -28.23 -9.88 3.23
C VAL A 513 -28.95 -8.56 3.51
N SER A 514 -28.80 -8.06 4.73
CA SER A 514 -29.44 -6.86 5.24
C SER A 514 -28.83 -5.59 4.66
N THR A 515 -29.48 -4.47 4.97
CA THR A 515 -28.97 -3.12 4.70
C THR A 515 -27.66 -2.83 5.45
N GLN A 516 -27.30 -3.65 6.45
CA GLN A 516 -26.05 -3.57 7.23
C GLN A 516 -25.06 -4.69 6.86
N GLY A 517 -25.40 -5.55 5.88
CA GLY A 517 -24.53 -6.66 5.45
C GLY A 517 -24.61 -7.93 6.31
N THR A 518 -25.36 -7.89 7.41
CA THR A 518 -25.70 -9.06 8.22
C THR A 518 -26.76 -9.93 7.56
N LEU A 519 -26.84 -11.20 7.92
CA LEU A 519 -27.86 -12.13 7.43
C LEU A 519 -29.14 -11.99 8.26
N PHE A 520 -30.30 -12.04 7.62
CA PHE A 520 -31.58 -12.18 8.32
C PHE A 520 -32.65 -12.76 7.38
N THR A 521 -33.88 -12.93 7.88
CA THR A 521 -35.00 -13.44 7.09
C THR A 521 -36.12 -12.42 6.92
N MET A 522 -36.63 -12.33 5.69
CA MET A 522 -37.69 -11.39 5.31
C MET A 522 -38.81 -12.12 4.55
N VAL A 523 -40.02 -11.56 4.57
CA VAL A 523 -41.19 -12.15 3.88
C VAL A 523 -40.89 -12.30 2.39
N ASN A 524 -41.08 -13.49 1.81
CA ASN A 524 -40.65 -13.80 0.43
C ASN A 524 -41.38 -12.99 -0.65
N THR A 525 -42.58 -12.46 -0.35
CA THR A 525 -43.32 -11.51 -1.20
C THR A 525 -42.97 -10.04 -0.95
N TYR A 526 -42.01 -9.72 -0.08
CA TYR A 526 -41.62 -8.34 0.18
C TYR A 526 -40.97 -7.71 -1.05
N ASN A 527 -41.41 -6.49 -1.38
CA ASN A 527 -40.91 -5.68 -2.47
C ASN A 527 -40.59 -4.28 -1.92
N GLY A 528 -39.40 -3.73 -2.24
CA GLY A 528 -39.03 -2.37 -1.85
C GLY A 528 -37.76 -1.86 -2.54
N PRO A 529 -37.51 -0.54 -2.51
CA PRO A 529 -36.44 0.10 -3.29
C PRO A 529 -35.04 -0.24 -2.80
N LEU A 530 -34.87 -0.63 -1.54
CA LEU A 530 -33.59 -1.00 -0.93
C LEU A 530 -33.36 -2.52 -0.89
N ARG A 531 -34.21 -3.34 -1.54
CA ARG A 531 -34.05 -4.80 -1.61
C ARG A 531 -34.26 -5.34 -3.02
N GLY A 532 -33.42 -6.29 -3.41
CA GLY A 532 -33.48 -6.85 -4.74
C GLY A 532 -32.66 -8.09 -4.98
N VAL A 533 -32.32 -8.33 -6.25
CA VAL A 533 -31.55 -9.48 -6.71
C VAL A 533 -30.15 -9.03 -7.08
N ARG A 534 -29.13 -9.76 -6.65
CA ARG A 534 -27.73 -9.50 -7.00
C ARG A 534 -27.19 -10.70 -7.81
N PRO A 535 -27.21 -10.63 -9.15
CA PRO A 535 -26.83 -11.76 -10.00
C PRO A 535 -25.37 -12.17 -9.84
N ALA A 536 -25.11 -13.48 -9.83
CA ALA A 536 -23.77 -14.07 -9.86
C ALA A 536 -23.59 -14.98 -11.09
N LEU A 537 -22.34 -15.18 -11.47
CA LEU A 537 -21.88 -15.99 -12.59
C LEU A 537 -20.70 -16.86 -12.15
N ILE A 538 -20.52 -18.01 -12.80
CA ILE A 538 -19.21 -18.66 -12.91
C ILE A 538 -18.76 -18.48 -14.35
N ILE A 539 -17.54 -18.00 -14.54
CA ILE A 539 -16.90 -17.80 -15.85
C ILE A 539 -15.64 -18.67 -15.97
N HIS A 540 -15.18 -18.93 -17.19
CA HIS A 540 -13.95 -19.68 -17.46
C HIS A 540 -12.94 -18.85 -18.27
N GLN A 541 -11.67 -18.92 -17.88
CA GLN A 541 -10.53 -18.36 -18.62
C GLN A 541 -9.34 -19.33 -18.69
#